data_AF-A0A1V2ZE79-F1
#
_entry.id   AF-A0A1V2ZE79-F1
#
_cell.length_a   1.000
_cell.length_b   1.000
_cell.length_c   1.000
_cell.angle_alpha   90.00
_cell.angle_beta   90.00
_cell.angle_gamma   90.00
#
_symmetry.space_group_name_H-M   'P 1'
#
loop_
_entity.id
_entity.type
_entity.pdbx_description
1 polymer ?
#
loop_
_entity_poly.entity_id
_entity_poly.type
_entity_poly.pdbx_seq_one_letter_code
_entity_poly.pdbx_strand_id
1 'polypeptide(L)'
;MVLGSGRRRTEPTLEDAILQASTRGPGARTRAELAPPSGRHLVLPETSGTVLAIDVDALVALAAREDLFVALERRAGSFAVAATPLLSWWSADETVPDEAQERRIDGQALAAVVLGAGPGADVDSRLDALAAAADLDGLASALALLARVPDPPAAYQDPEGFLRVIAPESPFERRLTVLSRVEAPAETLLLVLRDCAFTATLPRRRAAIAALAEQLRASDPSARMDELAVAVDAALEKRWGVL
;
A
#
# COMPACT_ATOMS: atom_id res chain seq x y z
N MET A 1 -41.31 8.21 -23.19
CA MET A 1 -41.18 8.38 -21.73
C MET A 1 -40.53 7.12 -21.17
N VAL A 2 -39.45 7.29 -20.38
CA VAL A 2 -39.02 6.40 -19.26
C VAL A 2 -38.44 5.02 -19.66
N LEU A 3 -37.25 4.56 -19.26
CA LEU A 3 -36.19 5.01 -18.33
C LEU A 3 -34.87 4.33 -18.75
N GLY A 4 -33.76 5.07 -18.75
CA GLY A 4 -32.42 4.51 -18.86
C GLY A 4 -32.02 3.83 -17.54
N SER A 5 -31.60 2.57 -17.62
CA SER A 5 -30.98 1.86 -16.49
C SER A 5 -29.55 2.36 -16.33
N GLY A 6 -29.37 3.42 -15.53
CA GLY A 6 -28.06 3.80 -15.02
C GLY A 6 -27.52 2.68 -14.16
N ARG A 7 -26.56 1.90 -14.69
CA ARG A 7 -25.68 1.05 -13.87
C ARG A 7 -24.98 1.98 -12.88
N ARG A 8 -25.43 2.03 -11.63
CA ARG A 8 -24.63 2.56 -10.53
C ARG A 8 -23.33 1.76 -10.54
N ARG A 9 -22.21 2.43 -10.82
CA ARG A 9 -20.89 1.90 -10.50
C ARG A 9 -20.86 1.76 -8.98
N THR A 10 -21.03 0.54 -8.49
CA THR A 10 -20.80 0.21 -7.09
C THR A 10 -19.35 0.61 -6.78
N GLU A 11 -19.15 1.36 -5.69
CA GLU A 11 -17.79 1.67 -5.25
C GLU A 11 -17.03 0.35 -5.02
N PRO A 12 -15.76 0.26 -5.47
CA PRO A 12 -14.98 -0.96 -5.30
C PRO A 12 -14.85 -1.27 -3.81
N THR A 13 -15.20 -2.50 -3.42
CA THR A 13 -15.15 -2.94 -2.02
C THR A 13 -13.71 -2.93 -1.50
N LEU A 14 -13.53 -2.99 -0.18
CA LEU A 14 -12.19 -3.08 0.41
C LEU A 14 -11.42 -4.31 -0.07
N GLU A 15 -12.12 -5.44 -0.23
CA GLU A 15 -11.55 -6.66 -0.80
C GLU A 15 -11.10 -6.47 -2.25
N ASP A 16 -11.90 -5.82 -3.09
CA ASP A 16 -11.52 -5.53 -4.49
C ASP A 16 -10.26 -4.67 -4.56
N ALA A 17 -10.15 -3.66 -3.71
CA ALA A 17 -8.97 -2.80 -3.64
C ALA A 17 -7.71 -3.58 -3.22
N ILE A 18 -7.84 -4.49 -2.26
CA ILE A 18 -6.75 -5.35 -1.78
C ILE A 18 -6.29 -6.32 -2.88
N LEU A 19 -7.22 -6.97 -3.57
CA LEU A 19 -6.92 -7.92 -4.63
C LEU A 19 -6.29 -7.25 -5.84
N GLN A 20 -6.82 -6.10 -6.27
CA GLN A 20 -6.23 -5.33 -7.36
C GLN A 20 -4.78 -4.94 -7.04
N ALA A 21 -4.52 -4.56 -5.80
CA ALA A 21 -3.18 -4.24 -5.35
C ALA A 21 -2.24 -5.46 -5.43
N SER A 22 -2.67 -6.70 -5.20
CA SER A 22 -1.81 -7.89 -5.11
C SER A 22 -1.35 -8.54 -6.44
N THR A 23 -1.87 -8.15 -7.61
CA THR A 23 -1.84 -9.00 -8.82
C THR A 23 -0.56 -8.99 -9.68
N ARG A 24 0.48 -8.20 -9.39
CA ARG A 24 1.69 -8.15 -10.24
C ARG A 24 2.90 -8.75 -9.49
N GLY A 25 3.24 -9.99 -9.82
CA GLY A 25 4.28 -10.77 -9.16
C GLY A 25 5.69 -10.58 -9.76
N PRO A 26 6.73 -11.20 -9.16
CA PRO A 26 8.13 -10.91 -9.45
C PRO A 26 8.75 -11.77 -10.56
N GLY A 27 9.68 -11.16 -11.28
CA GLY A 27 10.50 -11.75 -12.34
C GLY A 27 10.98 -10.66 -13.30
N ALA A 28 11.67 -9.64 -12.79
CA ALA A 28 12.01 -8.45 -13.58
C ALA A 28 13.32 -8.62 -14.34
N ARG A 29 13.27 -8.38 -15.66
CA ARG A 29 14.46 -8.07 -16.42
C ARG A 29 14.78 -6.59 -16.19
N THR A 30 15.93 -6.29 -15.62
CA THR A 30 16.38 -4.90 -15.45
C THR A 30 17.19 -4.49 -16.67
N ARG A 31 16.65 -3.57 -17.49
CA ARG A 31 17.46 -2.84 -18.48
C ARG A 31 18.08 -1.59 -17.86
N ALA A 32 17.34 -0.92 -16.98
CA ALA A 32 17.82 0.20 -16.19
C ALA A 32 18.63 -0.30 -15.00
N GLU A 33 19.85 0.21 -14.84
CA GLU A 33 20.65 0.02 -13.63
C GLU A 33 19.97 0.72 -12.44
N LEU A 34 20.09 0.14 -11.24
CA LEU A 34 19.62 0.76 -9.98
C LEU A 34 20.34 2.08 -9.67
N ALA A 35 21.49 2.34 -10.33
CA ALA A 35 22.20 3.61 -10.32
C ALA A 35 22.10 4.24 -11.73
N PRO A 36 21.54 5.46 -11.87
CA PRO A 36 21.21 6.01 -13.19
C PRO A 36 22.44 6.53 -13.93
N PRO A 37 22.68 6.12 -15.20
CA PRO A 37 23.72 6.71 -16.04
C PRO A 37 23.44 8.18 -16.40
N SER A 38 22.17 8.54 -16.60
CA SER A 38 21.74 9.91 -16.94
C SER A 38 21.63 10.86 -15.73
N GLY A 39 21.81 10.36 -14.50
CA GLY A 39 21.37 11.06 -13.29
C GLY A 39 19.85 10.99 -13.09
N ARG A 40 19.40 11.28 -11.87
CA ARG A 40 18.00 11.19 -11.44
C ARG A 40 17.30 12.55 -11.58
N HIS A 41 16.26 12.62 -12.40
CA HIS A 41 15.40 13.80 -12.54
C HIS A 41 14.25 13.76 -11.53
N LEU A 42 13.93 14.89 -10.91
CA LEU A 42 12.90 15.00 -9.88
C LEU A 42 11.65 15.69 -10.43
N VAL A 43 10.49 15.05 -10.24
CA VAL A 43 9.21 15.62 -10.65
C VAL A 43 8.48 16.18 -9.44
N LEU A 44 8.25 17.49 -9.48
CA LEU A 44 7.76 18.28 -8.37
C LEU A 44 6.32 18.76 -8.65
N PRO A 45 5.37 18.65 -7.71
CA PRO A 45 4.05 19.22 -7.86
C PRO A 45 4.08 20.73 -7.62
N GLU A 46 3.21 21.45 -8.34
CA GLU A 46 3.03 22.90 -8.16
C GLU A 46 2.28 23.23 -6.86
N THR A 47 1.44 22.32 -6.38
CA THR A 47 0.59 22.51 -5.21
C THR A 47 0.75 21.39 -4.20
N SER A 48 0.49 21.71 -2.93
CA SER A 48 0.42 20.71 -1.87
C SER A 48 -0.93 20.01 -1.87
N GLY A 49 -0.96 18.72 -1.54
CA GLY A 49 -2.20 17.94 -1.44
C GLY A 49 -1.93 16.48 -1.10
N THR A 50 -2.99 15.74 -0.79
CA THR A 50 -2.91 14.28 -0.65
C THR A 50 -2.86 13.65 -2.04
N VAL A 51 -2.00 12.66 -2.22
CA VAL A 51 -2.03 11.78 -3.40
C VAL A 51 -3.27 10.90 -3.30
N LEU A 52 -4.31 11.24 -4.07
CA LEU A 52 -5.58 10.53 -4.09
C LEU A 52 -5.47 9.23 -4.88
N ALA A 53 -4.81 9.27 -6.03
CA ALA A 53 -4.62 8.11 -6.90
C ALA A 53 -3.34 8.27 -7.74
N ILE A 54 -2.79 7.14 -8.17
CA ILE A 54 -1.67 7.06 -9.11
C ILE A 54 -2.08 6.07 -10.19
N ASP A 55 -2.10 6.51 -11.45
CA ASP A 55 -2.25 5.65 -12.61
C ASP A 55 -0.90 5.02 -12.96
N VAL A 56 -0.60 3.90 -12.30
CA VAL A 56 0.65 3.17 -12.50
C VAL A 56 0.77 2.65 -13.93
N ASP A 57 -0.34 2.33 -14.59
CA ASP A 57 -0.32 1.81 -15.97
C ASP A 57 0.06 2.90 -16.96
N ALA A 58 -0.44 4.13 -16.75
CA ALA A 58 0.01 5.29 -17.50
C ALA A 58 1.51 5.56 -17.30
N LEU A 59 2.02 5.41 -16.08
CA LEU A 59 3.46 5.56 -15.79
C LEU A 59 4.31 4.47 -16.44
N VAL A 60 3.87 3.21 -16.42
CA VAL A 60 4.54 2.10 -17.11
C VAL A 60 4.57 2.35 -18.62
N ALA A 61 3.45 2.78 -19.21
CA ALA A 61 3.37 3.08 -20.63
C ALA A 61 4.22 4.28 -21.04
N LEU A 62 4.30 5.32 -20.18
CA LEU A 62 5.21 6.45 -20.36
C LEU A 62 6.66 5.98 -20.33
N ALA A 63 7.04 5.24 -19.29
CA ALA A 63 8.39 4.74 -19.10
C ALA A 63 8.84 3.79 -20.21
N ALA A 64 7.95 2.93 -20.71
CA ALA A 64 8.27 2.07 -21.85
C ALA A 64 8.49 2.85 -23.15
N ARG A 65 7.65 3.87 -23.42
CA ARG A 65 7.76 4.69 -24.64
C ARG A 65 9.01 5.54 -24.69
N GLU A 66 9.39 6.12 -23.54
CA GLU A 66 10.52 7.05 -23.43
C GLU A 66 11.81 6.36 -22.97
N ASP A 67 11.80 5.02 -22.85
CA ASP A 67 12.85 4.17 -22.29
C ASP A 67 13.39 4.63 -20.92
N LEU A 68 12.47 4.97 -20.03
CA LEU A 68 12.76 5.45 -18.69
C LEU A 68 12.59 4.35 -17.64
N PHE A 69 13.14 4.67 -16.47
CA PHE A 69 12.76 4.13 -15.20
C PHE A 69 12.11 5.23 -14.35
N VAL A 70 11.03 4.90 -13.64
CA VAL A 70 10.31 5.80 -12.74
C VAL A 70 10.33 5.25 -11.32
N ALA A 71 10.75 6.05 -10.35
CA ALA A 71 10.58 5.76 -8.94
C ALA A 71 9.53 6.70 -8.34
N LEU A 72 8.48 6.15 -7.75
CA LEU A 72 7.52 6.93 -6.97
C LEU A 72 8.14 7.24 -5.59
N GLU A 73 8.19 8.51 -5.21
CA GLU A 73 8.63 8.93 -3.87
C GLU A 73 7.47 8.97 -2.87
N ARG A 74 6.25 9.02 -3.40
CA ARG A 74 5.00 9.09 -2.66
C ARG A 74 4.05 8.00 -3.12
N ARG A 75 3.28 7.49 -2.18
CA ARG A 75 2.18 6.56 -2.42
C ARG A 75 0.84 7.30 -2.35
N ALA A 76 -0.20 6.70 -2.91
CA ALA A 76 -1.55 7.11 -2.59
C ALA A 76 -1.78 7.12 -1.06
N GLY A 77 -2.54 8.10 -0.59
CA GLY A 77 -2.74 8.40 0.84
C GLY A 77 -1.66 9.28 1.47
N SER A 78 -0.50 9.47 0.83
CA SER A 78 0.55 10.37 1.36
C SER A 78 0.25 11.83 1.04
N PHE A 79 0.56 12.72 1.98
CA PHE A 79 0.56 14.16 1.73
C PHE A 79 1.84 14.56 0.98
N ALA A 80 1.67 15.24 -0.15
CA ALA A 80 2.73 15.84 -0.95
C ALA A 80 2.76 17.35 -0.70
N VAL A 81 3.95 17.89 -0.48
CA VAL A 81 4.17 19.33 -0.34
C VAL A 81 4.63 19.87 -1.70
N ALA A 82 4.14 21.05 -2.08
CA ALA A 82 4.62 21.75 -3.27
C ALA A 82 6.15 21.82 -3.28
N ALA A 83 6.75 21.67 -4.47
CA ALA A 83 8.20 21.62 -4.65
C ALA A 83 8.94 20.48 -3.91
N THR A 84 8.23 19.46 -3.40
CA THR A 84 8.85 18.20 -2.93
C THR A 84 8.60 17.08 -3.93
N PRO A 85 9.56 16.15 -4.14
CA PRO A 85 9.41 15.08 -5.11
C PRO A 85 8.14 14.23 -4.90
N LEU A 86 7.34 14.11 -5.95
CA LEU A 86 6.27 13.10 -6.04
C LEU A 86 6.82 11.78 -6.59
N LEU A 87 7.64 11.90 -7.61
CA LEU A 87 8.31 10.83 -8.30
C LEU A 87 9.62 11.36 -8.88
N SER A 88 10.43 10.44 -9.34
CA SER A 88 11.63 10.70 -10.09
C SER A 88 11.72 9.77 -11.28
N TRP A 89 12.45 10.18 -12.30
CA TRP A 89 12.73 9.33 -13.45
C TRP A 89 14.17 9.50 -13.92
N TRP A 90 14.65 8.49 -14.63
CA TRP A 90 15.93 8.54 -15.32
C TRP A 90 15.88 7.69 -16.58
N SER A 91 16.72 8.03 -17.55
CA SER A 91 16.84 7.25 -18.76
C SER A 91 17.58 5.94 -18.47
N ALA A 92 17.19 4.87 -19.17
CA ALA A 92 17.98 3.64 -19.19
C ALA A 92 19.25 3.80 -20.03
N ASP A 93 19.32 4.81 -20.89
CA ASP A 93 20.48 5.19 -21.71
C ASP A 93 21.24 6.39 -21.07
N GLU A 94 22.51 6.57 -21.44
CA GLU A 94 23.34 7.71 -21.05
C GLU A 94 22.85 9.04 -21.64
N THR A 95 21.92 8.99 -22.59
CA THR A 95 21.36 10.19 -23.21
C THR A 95 20.45 10.93 -22.24
N VAL A 96 20.87 12.14 -21.86
CA VAL A 96 20.06 13.08 -21.09
C VAL A 96 19.04 13.75 -22.03
N PRO A 97 17.73 13.68 -21.73
CA PRO A 97 16.72 14.39 -22.50
C PRO A 97 16.97 15.90 -22.56
N ASP A 98 16.54 16.55 -23.65
CA ASP A 98 16.56 18.01 -23.68
C ASP A 98 15.46 18.62 -22.81
N GLU A 99 15.56 19.91 -22.50
CA GLU A 99 14.63 20.60 -21.60
C GLU A 99 13.17 20.58 -22.10
N ALA A 100 12.94 20.53 -23.41
CA ALA A 100 11.59 20.42 -23.97
C ALA A 100 11.01 19.02 -23.75
N GLN A 101 11.85 18.00 -23.89
CA GLN A 101 11.51 16.61 -23.61
C GLN A 101 11.27 16.38 -22.11
N GLU A 102 12.12 16.92 -21.23
CA GLU A 102 11.94 16.84 -19.77
C GLU A 102 10.58 17.40 -19.35
N ARG A 103 10.25 18.63 -19.76
CA ARG A 103 8.96 19.25 -19.42
C ARG A 103 7.76 18.44 -19.93
N ARG A 104 7.89 17.82 -21.11
CA ARG A 104 6.85 16.95 -21.67
C ARG A 104 6.68 15.68 -20.84
N ILE A 105 7.77 15.03 -20.46
CA ILE A 105 7.76 13.83 -19.62
C ILE A 105 7.16 14.17 -18.25
N ASP A 106 7.60 15.26 -17.63
CA ASP A 106 7.10 15.72 -16.34
C ASP A 106 5.60 16.00 -16.38
N GLY A 107 5.11 16.70 -17.41
CA GLY A 107 3.68 16.95 -17.58
C GLY A 107 2.86 15.65 -17.72
N GLN A 108 3.39 14.66 -18.44
CA GLN A 108 2.73 13.35 -18.58
C GLN A 108 2.78 12.53 -17.27
N ALA A 109 3.90 12.59 -16.55
CA ALA A 109 4.07 11.90 -15.27
C ALA A 109 3.16 12.51 -14.19
N LEU A 110 3.08 13.84 -14.12
CA LEU A 110 2.17 14.56 -13.22
C LEU A 110 0.70 14.28 -13.55
N ALA A 111 0.34 14.17 -14.84
CA ALA A 111 -1.03 13.83 -15.25
C ALA A 111 -1.46 12.42 -14.78
N ALA A 112 -0.52 11.52 -14.48
CA ALA A 112 -0.81 10.21 -13.91
C ALA A 112 -1.03 10.24 -12.38
N VAL A 113 -0.85 11.38 -11.72
CA VAL A 113 -1.02 11.54 -10.28
C VAL A 113 -2.16 12.50 -9.99
N VAL A 114 -3.15 12.03 -9.23
CA VAL A 114 -4.26 12.87 -8.77
C VAL A 114 -3.94 13.41 -7.39
N LEU A 115 -3.69 14.72 -7.30
CA LEU A 115 -3.55 15.45 -6.04
C LEU A 115 -4.85 16.14 -5.64
N GLY A 116 -5.19 16.11 -4.35
CA GLY A 116 -6.35 16.82 -3.84
C GLY A 116 -6.55 16.69 -2.34
N ALA A 117 -7.70 17.14 -1.87
CA ALA A 117 -8.12 16.97 -0.49
C ALA A 117 -8.86 15.64 -0.30
N GLY A 118 -8.63 14.99 0.83
CA GLY A 118 -9.30 13.74 1.20
C GLY A 118 -8.36 12.54 1.32
N PRO A 119 -8.90 11.36 1.64
CA PRO A 119 -8.13 10.13 1.75
C PRO A 119 -7.67 9.65 0.37
N GLY A 120 -6.56 8.91 0.34
CA GLY A 120 -6.16 8.17 -0.84
C GLY A 120 -7.15 7.05 -1.18
N ALA A 121 -7.17 6.63 -2.44
CA ALA A 121 -7.92 5.47 -2.91
C ALA A 121 -7.22 4.13 -2.54
N ASP A 122 -6.27 4.14 -1.61
CA ASP A 122 -5.43 2.99 -1.28
C ASP A 122 -5.90 2.26 0.00
N VAL A 123 -5.36 1.05 0.18
CA VAL A 123 -5.71 0.18 1.31
C VAL A 123 -5.43 0.85 2.65
N ASP A 124 -4.32 1.59 2.79
CA ASP A 124 -3.95 2.18 4.07
C ASP A 124 -4.88 3.34 4.44
N SER A 125 -5.28 4.18 3.48
CA SER A 125 -6.30 5.21 3.73
C SER A 125 -7.65 4.61 4.15
N ARG A 126 -8.02 3.43 3.62
CA ARG A 126 -9.23 2.71 4.04
C ARG A 126 -9.12 2.13 5.44
N LEU A 127 -7.96 1.56 5.80
CA LEU A 127 -7.69 1.10 7.16
C LEU A 127 -7.74 2.27 8.15
N ASP A 128 -7.18 3.42 7.78
CA ASP A 128 -7.23 4.64 8.60
C ASP A 128 -8.66 5.15 8.81
N ALA A 129 -9.51 5.06 7.78
CA ALA A 129 -10.93 5.41 7.91
C ALA A 129 -11.68 4.46 8.87
N LEU A 130 -11.44 3.15 8.79
CA LEU A 130 -12.02 2.17 9.71
C LEU A 130 -11.55 2.42 11.15
N ALA A 131 -10.26 2.71 11.33
CA ALA A 131 -9.68 3.06 12.63
C ALA A 131 -10.29 4.34 13.21
N ALA A 132 -10.43 5.39 12.41
CA ALA A 132 -11.07 6.64 12.83
C ALA A 132 -12.56 6.46 13.19
N ALA A 133 -13.23 5.49 12.58
CA ALA A 133 -14.61 5.13 12.89
C ALA A 133 -14.74 4.16 14.09
N ALA A 134 -13.62 3.71 14.67
CA ALA A 134 -13.56 2.64 15.67
C ALA A 134 -14.27 1.34 15.23
N ASP A 135 -14.28 1.06 13.93
CA ASP A 135 -14.86 -0.16 13.35
C ASP A 135 -13.89 -1.34 13.47
N LEU A 136 -13.87 -1.95 14.66
CA LEU A 136 -12.98 -3.06 14.98
C LEU A 136 -13.29 -4.33 14.18
N ASP A 137 -14.56 -4.60 13.89
CA ASP A 137 -14.96 -5.75 13.08
C ASP A 137 -14.50 -5.58 11.62
N GLY A 138 -14.66 -4.37 11.07
CA GLY A 138 -14.14 -4.00 9.77
C GLY A 138 -12.62 -4.12 9.69
N LEU A 139 -11.90 -3.63 10.71
CA LEU A 139 -10.45 -3.77 10.81
C LEU A 139 -10.01 -5.24 10.91
N ALA A 140 -10.68 -6.05 11.73
CA ALA A 140 -10.38 -7.47 11.88
C ALA A 140 -10.52 -8.22 10.56
N SER A 141 -11.65 -8.00 9.86
CA SER A 141 -11.91 -8.57 8.55
C SER A 141 -10.83 -8.17 7.53
N ALA A 142 -10.51 -6.87 7.46
CA ALA A 142 -9.53 -6.34 6.52
C ALA A 142 -8.10 -6.86 6.78
N LEU A 143 -7.66 -6.86 8.04
CA LEU A 143 -6.34 -7.32 8.43
C LEU A 143 -6.20 -8.85 8.27
N ALA A 144 -7.24 -9.62 8.56
CA ALA A 144 -7.25 -11.07 8.31
C ALA A 144 -7.16 -11.40 6.82
N LEU A 145 -7.81 -10.62 5.95
CA LEU A 145 -7.66 -10.75 4.49
C LEU A 145 -6.21 -10.41 4.07
N LEU A 146 -5.68 -9.27 4.52
CA LEU A 146 -4.31 -8.84 4.24
C LEU A 146 -3.25 -9.82 4.73
N ALA A 147 -3.52 -10.53 5.84
CA ALA A 147 -2.63 -11.55 6.37
C ALA A 147 -2.49 -12.77 5.43
N ARG A 148 -3.48 -13.01 4.57
CA ARG A 148 -3.55 -14.15 3.63
C ARG A 148 -3.03 -13.82 2.23
N VAL A 149 -3.35 -12.63 1.72
CA VAL A 149 -3.01 -12.26 0.34
C VAL A 149 -1.56 -11.79 0.25
N PRO A 150 -0.86 -11.98 -0.88
CA PRO A 150 0.45 -11.37 -1.09
C PRO A 150 0.40 -9.85 -0.93
N ASP A 151 1.52 -9.25 -0.55
CA ASP A 151 1.64 -7.80 -0.57
C ASP A 151 1.59 -7.28 -2.01
N PRO A 152 1.07 -6.06 -2.24
CA PRO A 152 1.07 -5.47 -3.56
C PRO A 152 2.49 -5.36 -4.14
N PRO A 153 2.64 -5.43 -5.47
CA PRO A 153 3.88 -5.15 -6.14
C PRO A 153 4.34 -3.75 -5.82
N ALA A 154 5.62 -3.65 -5.50
CA ALA A 154 6.36 -2.41 -5.55
C ALA A 154 7.15 -2.25 -6.85
N ALA A 155 7.09 -3.23 -7.76
CA ALA A 155 7.85 -3.23 -9.00
C ALA A 155 6.92 -3.60 -10.16
N TYR A 156 6.88 -2.75 -11.19
CA TYR A 156 5.98 -2.87 -12.32
C TYR A 156 6.77 -2.94 -13.62
N GLN A 157 6.38 -3.90 -14.46
CA GLN A 157 7.04 -4.18 -15.72
C GLN A 157 6.20 -3.72 -16.91
N ASP A 158 6.86 -3.42 -18.02
CA ASP A 158 6.21 -3.30 -19.32
C ASP A 158 5.83 -4.67 -19.91
N PRO A 159 5.05 -4.72 -21.01
CA PRO A 159 4.68 -5.99 -21.68
C PRO A 159 5.86 -6.84 -22.13
N GLU A 160 7.04 -6.23 -22.33
CA GLU A 160 8.29 -6.89 -22.70
C GLU A 160 9.03 -7.49 -21.49
N GLY A 161 8.55 -7.23 -20.27
CA GLY A 161 9.08 -7.77 -19.01
C GLY A 161 10.20 -6.93 -18.40
N PHE A 162 10.43 -5.71 -18.90
CA PHE A 162 11.40 -4.79 -18.32
C PHE A 162 10.81 -4.01 -17.15
N LEU A 163 11.60 -3.86 -16.08
CA LEU A 163 11.23 -3.03 -14.95
C LEU A 163 11.13 -1.55 -15.37
N ARG A 164 9.97 -0.94 -15.14
CA ARG A 164 9.67 0.45 -15.52
C ARG A 164 9.34 1.35 -14.35
N VAL A 165 8.57 0.86 -13.38
CA VAL A 165 8.13 1.68 -12.25
C VAL A 165 8.43 0.95 -10.95
N ILE A 166 9.02 1.65 -9.97
CA ILE A 166 9.06 1.22 -8.57
C ILE A 166 8.18 2.12 -7.71
N ALA A 167 7.39 1.49 -6.83
CA ALA A 167 6.55 2.14 -5.84
C ALA A 167 7.05 1.89 -4.41
N PRO A 168 6.81 2.78 -3.44
CA PRO A 168 7.09 2.51 -2.04
C PRO A 168 6.28 1.31 -1.55
N GLU A 169 6.95 0.35 -0.92
CA GLU A 169 6.28 -0.80 -0.30
C GLU A 169 5.40 -0.38 0.88
N SER A 170 4.25 -1.04 1.00
CA SER A 170 3.47 -1.08 2.24
C SER A 170 3.16 -2.51 2.58
N PRO A 171 4.04 -3.19 3.32
CA PRO A 171 3.82 -4.58 3.67
C PRO A 171 2.81 -4.70 4.81
N PHE A 172 2.24 -5.89 5.00
CA PHE A 172 1.29 -6.18 6.07
C PHE A 172 1.74 -5.66 7.45
N GLU A 173 3.01 -5.81 7.81
CA GLU A 173 3.54 -5.43 9.13
C GLU A 173 3.39 -3.94 9.39
N ARG A 174 3.56 -3.10 8.35
CA ARG A 174 3.29 -1.67 8.43
C ARG A 174 1.80 -1.41 8.65
N ARG A 175 0.93 -2.10 7.90
CA ARG A 175 -0.53 -1.91 8.00
C ARG A 175 -1.07 -2.33 9.36
N LEU A 176 -0.50 -3.36 9.98
CA LEU A 176 -0.88 -3.84 11.31
C LEU A 176 -0.78 -2.75 12.39
N THR A 177 0.13 -1.80 12.23
CA THR A 177 0.30 -0.65 13.14
C THR A 177 -0.93 0.27 13.20
N VAL A 178 -1.92 0.10 12.31
CA VAL A 178 -3.21 0.78 12.45
C VAL A 178 -3.87 0.48 13.80
N LEU A 179 -3.69 -0.72 14.35
CA LEU A 179 -4.28 -1.11 15.64
C LEU A 179 -3.74 -0.29 16.82
N SER A 180 -2.52 0.23 16.74
CA SER A 180 -1.96 1.10 17.79
C SER A 180 -2.52 2.53 17.75
N ARG A 181 -3.31 2.86 16.73
CA ARG A 181 -3.95 4.18 16.55
C ARG A 181 -5.44 4.17 16.87
N VAL A 182 -6.01 2.99 17.17
CA VAL A 182 -7.43 2.86 17.54
C VAL A 182 -7.56 3.01 19.05
N GLU A 183 -8.46 3.87 19.49
CA GLU A 183 -8.85 3.95 20.90
C GLU A 183 -9.79 2.79 21.24
N ALA A 184 -9.22 1.65 21.62
CA ALA A 184 -9.96 0.46 22.03
C ALA A 184 -9.27 -0.24 23.21
N PRO A 185 -10.01 -1.01 24.04
CA PRO A 185 -9.42 -1.83 25.07
C PRO A 185 -8.40 -2.81 24.48
N ALA A 186 -7.28 -3.01 25.17
CA ALA A 186 -6.21 -3.92 24.72
C ALA A 186 -6.71 -5.36 24.53
N GLU A 187 -7.69 -5.79 25.35
CA GLU A 187 -8.38 -7.08 25.19
C GLU A 187 -9.03 -7.22 23.81
N THR A 188 -9.75 -6.18 23.35
CA THR A 188 -10.42 -6.21 22.05
C THR A 188 -9.40 -6.23 20.92
N LEU A 189 -8.29 -5.49 21.05
CA LEU A 189 -7.20 -5.53 20.07
C LEU A 189 -6.53 -6.91 20.00
N LEU A 190 -6.37 -7.62 21.13
CA LEU A 190 -5.89 -9.00 21.14
C LEU A 190 -6.85 -9.97 20.42
N LEU A 191 -8.16 -9.77 20.54
CA LEU A 191 -9.14 -10.56 19.77
C LEU A 191 -9.00 -10.32 18.26
N VAL A 192 -8.82 -9.06 17.84
CA VAL A 192 -8.53 -8.74 16.42
C VAL A 192 -7.24 -9.42 15.95
N LEU A 193 -6.18 -9.38 16.76
CA LEU A 193 -4.91 -10.04 16.44
C LEU A 193 -5.04 -11.56 16.33
N ARG A 194 -5.88 -12.17 17.16
CA ARG A 194 -6.15 -13.61 17.11
C ARG A 194 -6.77 -14.03 15.78
N ASP A 195 -7.74 -13.26 15.27
CA ASP A 195 -8.36 -13.52 13.96
C ASP A 195 -7.35 -13.38 12.81
N CYS A 196 -6.48 -12.36 12.91
CA CYS A 196 -5.37 -12.16 11.98
C CYS A 196 -4.33 -13.28 12.05
N ALA A 197 -4.00 -13.77 13.25
CA ALA A 197 -3.03 -14.83 13.48
C ALA A 197 -3.43 -16.14 12.79
N PHE A 198 -4.71 -16.49 12.88
CA PHE A 198 -5.23 -17.70 12.26
C PHE A 198 -5.13 -17.68 10.74
N THR A 199 -5.09 -16.49 10.14
CA THR A 199 -5.05 -16.32 8.69
C THR A 199 -3.65 -16.01 8.15
N ALA A 200 -2.72 -15.55 8.99
CA ALA A 200 -1.33 -15.27 8.62
C ALA A 200 -0.52 -16.56 8.29
N THR A 201 0.01 -16.64 7.07
CA THR A 201 0.82 -17.78 6.62
C THR A 201 2.32 -17.49 6.57
N LEU A 202 2.70 -16.24 6.30
CA LEU A 202 4.11 -15.85 6.14
C LEU A 202 4.82 -15.65 7.50
N PRO A 203 6.07 -16.10 7.68
CA PRO A 203 6.83 -15.94 8.92
C PRO A 203 6.93 -14.50 9.42
N ARG A 204 7.19 -13.54 8.52
CA ARG A 204 7.28 -12.10 8.87
C ARG A 204 5.97 -11.53 9.47
N ARG A 205 4.83 -11.93 8.90
CA ARG A 205 3.50 -11.48 9.35
C ARG A 205 3.17 -12.05 10.71
N ARG A 206 3.46 -13.33 10.91
CA ARG A 206 3.30 -14.03 12.19
C ARG A 206 4.14 -13.38 13.29
N ALA A 207 5.40 -13.05 12.99
CA ALA A 207 6.28 -12.36 13.92
C ALA A 207 5.77 -10.97 14.30
N ALA A 208 5.25 -10.20 13.34
CA ALA A 208 4.67 -8.88 13.63
C ALA A 208 3.40 -8.97 14.51
N ILE A 209 2.54 -9.96 14.26
CA ILE A 209 1.37 -10.21 15.11
C ILE A 209 1.79 -10.58 16.53
N ALA A 210 2.74 -11.50 16.69
CA ALA A 210 3.26 -11.89 18.00
C ALA A 210 3.89 -10.71 18.75
N ALA A 211 4.68 -9.87 18.05
CA ALA A 211 5.30 -8.70 18.65
C ALA A 211 4.26 -7.69 19.17
N LEU A 212 3.20 -7.42 18.41
CA LEU A 212 2.15 -6.50 18.84
C LEU A 212 1.30 -7.10 19.97
N ALA A 213 1.04 -8.41 19.95
CA ALA A 213 0.36 -9.10 21.04
C ALA A 213 1.14 -9.01 22.35
N GLU A 214 2.46 -9.20 22.33
CA GLU A 214 3.31 -9.05 23.52
C GLU A 214 3.35 -7.61 24.02
N GLN A 215 3.35 -6.61 23.13
CA GLN A 215 3.26 -5.20 23.53
C GLN A 215 1.94 -4.89 24.26
N LEU A 216 0.81 -5.42 23.76
CA LEU A 216 -0.49 -5.25 24.41
C LEU A 216 -0.53 -5.97 25.77
N ARG A 217 0.00 -7.19 25.84
CA ARG A 217 0.12 -7.96 27.10
C ARG A 217 0.98 -7.23 28.13
N ALA A 218 2.11 -6.68 27.72
CA ALA A 218 3.01 -5.94 28.63
C ALA A 218 2.39 -4.63 29.15
N SER A 219 1.42 -4.06 28.43
CA SER A 219 0.72 -2.84 28.86
C SER A 219 -0.28 -3.07 29.99
N ASP A 220 -0.80 -4.29 30.13
CA ASP A 220 -1.68 -4.71 31.24
C ASP A 220 -1.39 -6.18 31.63
N PRO A 221 -0.65 -6.41 32.73
CA PRO A 221 -0.25 -7.75 33.17
C PRO A 221 -1.38 -8.49 33.93
N SER A 222 -2.61 -8.38 33.45
CA SER A 222 -3.76 -9.07 34.02
C SER A 222 -3.83 -10.53 33.51
N ALA A 223 -4.38 -11.43 34.33
CA ALA A 223 -4.54 -12.84 33.94
C ALA A 223 -5.41 -13.01 32.69
N ARG A 224 -6.36 -12.08 32.46
CA ARG A 224 -7.18 -12.06 31.25
C ARG A 224 -6.37 -11.72 30.02
N MET A 225 -5.49 -10.72 30.09
CA MET A 225 -4.60 -10.36 28.99
C MET A 225 -3.63 -11.49 28.65
N ASP A 226 -3.11 -12.20 29.66
CA ASP A 226 -2.27 -13.38 29.45
C ASP A 226 -3.03 -14.50 28.71
N GLU A 227 -4.27 -14.79 29.10
CA GLU A 227 -5.12 -15.79 28.43
C GLU A 227 -5.37 -15.42 26.95
N LEU A 228 -5.68 -14.16 26.68
CA LEU A 228 -5.90 -13.66 25.32
C LEU A 228 -4.63 -13.73 24.47
N ALA A 229 -3.47 -13.36 25.01
CA ALA A 229 -2.20 -13.46 24.31
C ALA A 229 -1.85 -14.92 23.97
N VAL A 230 -2.07 -15.86 24.89
CA VAL A 230 -1.90 -17.30 24.64
C VAL A 230 -2.84 -17.78 23.51
N ALA A 231 -4.05 -17.23 23.42
CA ALA A 231 -4.96 -17.56 22.33
C ALA A 231 -4.49 -17.02 20.98
N VAL A 232 -3.83 -15.85 20.93
CA VAL A 232 -3.16 -15.36 19.71
C VAL A 232 -2.06 -16.33 19.29
N ASP A 233 -1.21 -16.78 20.22
CA ASP A 233 -0.14 -17.74 19.93
C ASP A 233 -0.69 -19.09 19.42
N ALA A 234 -1.77 -19.59 20.05
CA ALA A 234 -2.46 -20.78 19.58
C ALA A 234 -3.01 -20.58 18.15
N ALA A 235 -3.60 -19.42 17.86
CA ALA A 235 -4.10 -19.10 16.52
C ALA A 235 -2.97 -19.00 15.48
N LEU A 236 -1.79 -18.48 15.86
CA LEU A 236 -0.60 -18.53 15.01
C LEU A 236 -0.26 -19.99 14.70
N GLU A 237 -0.32 -20.90 15.66
CA GLU A 237 -0.12 -22.34 15.43
C GLU A 237 -1.30 -23.05 14.73
N LYS A 238 -2.29 -22.30 14.23
CA LYS A 238 -3.51 -22.83 13.60
C LYS A 238 -4.36 -23.69 14.53
N ARG A 239 -4.24 -23.46 15.84
CA ARG A 239 -5.07 -24.08 16.88
C ARG A 239 -6.16 -23.09 17.28
N TRP A 240 -7.42 -23.45 17.04
CA TRP A 240 -8.58 -22.62 17.37
C TRP A 240 -9.30 -23.17 18.59
N GLY A 241 -9.58 -22.32 19.59
CA GLY A 241 -10.34 -22.66 20.79
C GLY A 241 -11.42 -21.62 21.09
N VAL A 242 -12.44 -21.97 21.88
CA VAL A 242 -13.41 -20.97 22.36
C VAL A 242 -12.78 -20.26 23.57
N LEU A 243 -12.82 -18.92 23.56
CA LEU A 243 -12.36 -18.03 24.64
C LEU A 243 -13.51 -17.64 25.57
#